data_AF-A0A1Y4LMB7-F1
#
_entry.id   AF-A0A1Y4LMB7-F1
#
_cell.length_a   1.000
_cell.length_b   1.000
_cell.length_c   1.000
_cell.angle_alpha   90.00
_cell.angle_beta   90.00
_cell.angle_gamma   90.00
#
_symmetry.space_group_name_H-M   'P 1'
#
loop_
_entity.id
_entity.type
_entity.pdbx_description
1 polymer ?
#
loop_
_entity_poly.entity_id
_entity_poly.type
_entity_poly.pdbx_seq_one_letter_code
_entity_poly.pdbx_strand_id
1 'polypeptide(L)'
;MRQKHWGRRLAAGLLLGAAAFALAGCGPSGGADSGAEDLALFEIHPMEGYERADGTFEVQDASGQTVAVMAADDALRDYPARPPEGEDSDTGLPVLWGKAPDGTQWTVTWSGPSAGMSQCRVLLSGGGGESWTLTASNPSPVSDVYGAGFLNDQVGFVCSRHFLTTGPEIFWTRDGGESWSPLELPVPEEYQGSVMDAYSPRFQDGEVRFPVLIRGETSEENRYVFCTSTDLEHWTWSES
;
A
#
# COMPACT_ATOMS: atom_id res chain seq x y z
N MET A 1 -54.42 27.81 -5.79
CA MET A 1 -53.10 27.20 -6.04
C MET A 1 -52.16 27.57 -4.89
N ARG A 2 -51.35 26.61 -4.48
CA ARG A 2 -50.69 26.44 -3.16
C ARG A 2 -49.82 27.61 -2.66
N GLN A 3 -50.08 28.03 -1.41
CA GLN A 3 -49.05 28.57 -0.49
C GLN A 3 -48.42 27.37 0.27
N LYS A 4 -47.10 27.38 0.47
CA LYS A 4 -46.41 26.44 1.36
C LYS A 4 -45.86 27.20 2.57
N HIS A 5 -46.36 26.85 3.75
CA HIS A 5 -45.85 27.28 5.04
C HIS A 5 -44.60 26.49 5.43
N TRP A 6 -43.69 27.18 6.09
CA TRP A 6 -42.55 26.65 6.84
C TRP A 6 -43.01 26.24 8.25
N GLY A 7 -42.51 25.13 8.80
CA GLY A 7 -42.86 24.73 10.17
C GLY A 7 -42.26 23.42 10.68
N ARG A 8 -41.10 23.56 11.32
CA ARG A 8 -40.61 22.86 12.53
C ARG A 8 -40.28 21.36 12.53
N ARG A 9 -38.99 21.15 12.79
CA ARG A 9 -38.29 20.03 13.43
C ARG A 9 -39.06 19.33 14.57
N LEU A 10 -38.95 18.01 14.60
CA LEU A 10 -38.98 17.19 15.82
C LEU A 10 -37.84 16.17 15.72
N ALA A 11 -36.85 16.33 16.60
CA ALA A 11 -35.81 15.36 16.85
C ALA A 11 -36.37 14.28 17.79
N ALA A 12 -36.19 13.01 17.43
CA ALA A 12 -36.37 11.89 18.33
C ALA A 12 -34.98 11.26 18.55
N GLY A 13 -34.44 11.48 19.74
CA GLY A 13 -33.25 10.78 20.21
C GLY A 13 -33.61 9.36 20.64
N LEU A 14 -32.74 8.41 20.32
CA LEU A 14 -32.61 7.17 21.09
C LEU A 14 -31.15 7.04 21.51
N LEU A 15 -30.95 7.15 22.82
CA LEU A 15 -29.75 6.75 23.55
C LEU A 15 -29.84 5.24 23.81
N LEU A 16 -28.86 4.50 23.30
CA LEU A 16 -28.46 3.17 23.79
C LEU A 16 -26.95 3.35 24.05
N GLY A 17 -26.44 3.40 25.27
CA GLY A 17 -26.68 2.46 26.35
C GLY A 17 -25.41 1.64 26.51
N ALA A 18 -24.36 2.26 27.07
CA ALA A 18 -23.07 1.63 27.32
C ALA A 18 -23.23 0.51 28.36
N ALA A 19 -22.81 -0.71 28.00
CA ALA A 19 -22.63 -1.82 28.92
C ALA A 19 -21.13 -2.05 29.11
N ALA A 20 -20.62 -1.58 30.25
CA ALA A 20 -19.31 -1.95 30.75
C ALA A 20 -19.40 -3.38 31.32
N PHE A 21 -18.65 -4.32 30.75
CA PHE A 21 -18.35 -5.59 31.40
C PHE A 21 -16.92 -5.55 31.93
N ALA A 22 -16.81 -5.40 33.25
CA ALA A 22 -15.60 -5.73 33.98
C ALA A 22 -15.61 -7.25 34.25
N LEU A 23 -14.66 -7.97 33.65
CA LEU A 23 -14.26 -9.29 34.12
C LEU A 23 -12.75 -9.25 34.40
N ALA A 24 -12.43 -9.24 35.69
CA ALA A 24 -11.11 -9.61 36.17
C ALA A 24 -11.05 -11.14 36.30
N GLY A 25 -9.98 -11.74 35.79
CA GLY A 25 -9.55 -13.07 36.22
C GLY A 25 -9.04 -14.01 35.12
N CYS A 26 -7.74 -14.35 35.23
CA CYS A 26 -7.00 -15.42 34.55
C CYS A 26 -6.81 -15.30 33.04
N GLY A 27 -5.58 -14.97 32.63
CA GLY A 27 -5.21 -14.79 31.23
C GLY A 27 -5.13 -16.08 30.41
N PRO A 28 -4.91 -15.97 29.09
CA PRO A 28 -4.49 -17.07 28.26
C PRO A 28 -2.98 -16.99 27.96
N SER A 29 -2.33 -18.11 28.24
CA SER A 29 -1.17 -18.62 27.54
C SER A 29 -1.24 -18.34 26.04
N GLY A 30 -0.11 -17.88 25.48
CA GLY A 30 0.07 -17.64 24.05
C GLY A 30 -0.24 -18.86 23.19
N GLY A 31 -0.67 -18.59 21.96
CA GLY A 31 -0.87 -19.60 20.92
C GLY A 31 -2.04 -19.39 19.96
N ALA A 32 -2.77 -18.27 20.01
CA ALA A 32 -3.93 -18.05 19.13
C ALA A 32 -3.86 -16.80 18.24
N ASP A 33 -2.78 -16.00 18.28
CA ASP A 33 -2.72 -14.71 17.58
C ASP A 33 -1.67 -14.64 16.47
N SER A 34 -0.62 -15.48 16.49
CA SER A 34 0.47 -15.39 15.52
C SER A 34 0.04 -15.68 14.08
N GLY A 35 -0.88 -16.64 13.87
CA GLY A 35 -1.37 -16.99 12.54
C GLY A 35 -2.31 -15.93 11.93
N ALA A 36 -2.99 -15.12 12.75
CA ALA A 36 -3.80 -14.01 12.24
C ALA A 36 -2.95 -12.77 11.92
N GLU A 37 -1.92 -12.51 12.74
CA GLU A 37 -0.93 -11.46 12.48
C GLU A 37 -0.13 -11.73 11.20
N ASP A 38 0.22 -12.98 10.92
CA ASP A 38 0.92 -13.34 9.68
C ASP A 38 0.05 -13.17 8.43
N LEU A 39 -1.25 -13.48 8.50
CA LEU A 39 -2.16 -13.29 7.36
C LEU A 39 -2.39 -11.82 7.00
N ALA A 40 -2.34 -10.91 7.97
CA ALA A 40 -2.41 -9.46 7.71
C ALA A 40 -1.23 -8.94 6.87
N LEU A 41 -0.12 -9.69 6.80
CA LEU A 41 1.01 -9.37 5.92
C LEU A 41 0.70 -9.60 4.43
N PHE A 42 -0.37 -10.34 4.12
CA PHE A 42 -0.80 -10.68 2.76
C PHE A 42 -2.04 -9.89 2.33
N GLU A 43 -2.31 -8.76 2.98
CA GLU A 43 -3.38 -7.83 2.63
C GLU A 43 -2.83 -6.48 2.20
N ILE A 44 -3.58 -5.79 1.33
CA ILE A 44 -3.28 -4.43 0.90
C ILE A 44 -4.19 -3.49 1.68
N HIS A 45 -3.59 -2.56 2.42
CA HIS A 45 -4.31 -1.54 3.18
C HIS A 45 -3.89 -0.15 2.69
N PRO A 46 -4.40 0.30 1.52
CA PRO A 46 -4.13 1.64 1.06
C PRO A 46 -4.70 2.67 2.03
N MET A 47 -3.95 3.74 2.21
CA MET A 47 -4.46 5.00 2.75
C MET A 47 -5.26 5.74 1.68
N GLU A 48 -5.99 6.77 2.09
CA GLU A 48 -6.75 7.61 1.19
C GLU A 48 -6.02 8.92 0.93
N GLY A 49 -5.89 9.26 -0.35
CA GLY A 49 -5.29 10.48 -0.83
C GLY A 49 -6.30 11.39 -1.51
N TYR A 50 -6.20 12.69 -1.29
CA TYR A 50 -7.16 13.67 -1.78
C TYR A 50 -6.44 14.82 -2.48
N GLU A 51 -6.76 15.06 -3.75
CA GLU A 51 -6.37 16.30 -4.42
C GLU A 51 -7.21 17.46 -3.88
N ARG A 52 -6.55 18.59 -3.65
CA ARG A 52 -7.16 19.83 -3.15
C ARG A 52 -7.10 20.91 -4.22
N ALA A 53 -8.06 21.84 -4.15
CA ALA A 53 -8.18 22.96 -5.07
C ALA A 53 -6.95 23.88 -5.09
N ASP A 54 -6.10 23.83 -4.07
CA ASP A 54 -4.83 24.57 -4.01
C ASP A 54 -3.67 23.86 -4.75
N GLY A 55 -3.93 22.73 -5.41
CA GLY A 55 -2.95 21.96 -6.17
C GLY A 55 -2.13 20.98 -5.33
N THR A 56 -2.50 20.75 -4.07
CA THR A 56 -1.87 19.75 -3.22
C THR A 56 -2.58 18.40 -3.24
N PHE A 57 -1.84 17.34 -2.95
CA PHE A 57 -2.36 16.00 -2.69
C PHE A 57 -2.05 15.63 -1.24
N GLU A 58 -3.11 15.45 -0.45
CA GLU A 58 -3.04 15.12 0.97
C GLU A 58 -3.26 13.63 1.19
N VAL A 59 -2.35 12.97 1.87
CA VAL A 59 -2.50 11.58 2.31
C VAL A 59 -3.03 11.56 3.74
N GLN A 60 -4.11 10.82 3.97
CA GLN A 60 -4.76 10.72 5.27
C GLN A 60 -4.68 9.29 5.83
N ASP A 61 -4.48 9.19 7.14
CA ASP A 61 -4.55 7.92 7.85
C ASP A 61 -6.00 7.48 8.12
N ALA A 62 -6.16 6.28 8.71
CA ALA A 62 -7.47 5.72 9.02
C ALA A 62 -8.30 6.57 10.01
N SER A 63 -7.68 7.54 10.70
CA SER A 63 -8.37 8.50 11.57
C SER A 63 -8.80 9.78 10.84
N GLY A 64 -8.37 9.95 9.58
CA GLY A 64 -8.56 11.17 8.78
C GLY A 64 -7.48 12.23 9.02
N GLN A 65 -6.41 11.91 9.74
CA GLN A 65 -5.31 12.85 9.96
C GLN A 65 -4.40 12.88 8.73
N THR A 66 -4.08 14.08 8.24
CA THR A 66 -3.09 14.26 7.17
C THR A 66 -1.69 13.89 7.65
N VAL A 67 -1.05 12.95 6.95
CA VAL A 67 0.30 12.45 7.25
C VAL A 67 1.35 12.86 6.22
N ALA A 68 0.93 13.21 5.00
CA ALA A 68 1.80 13.75 3.96
C ALA A 68 1.04 14.73 3.07
N VAL A 69 1.74 15.75 2.58
CA VAL A 69 1.22 16.72 1.61
C VAL A 69 2.27 16.90 0.53
N MET A 70 1.90 16.72 -0.73
CA MET A 70 2.78 16.85 -1.89
C MET A 70 2.08 17.61 -3.01
N ALA A 71 2.81 17.98 -4.07
CA ALA A 71 2.17 18.56 -5.24
C ALA A 71 1.29 17.50 -5.93
N ALA A 72 0.02 17.84 -6.22
CA ALA A 72 -0.91 16.92 -6.88
C ALA A 72 -0.41 16.49 -8.27
N ASP A 73 0.28 17.39 -8.96
CA ASP A 73 0.92 17.10 -10.23
C ASP A 73 1.98 16.00 -10.14
N ASP A 74 2.80 16.00 -9.09
CA ASP A 74 3.81 14.97 -8.93
C ASP A 74 3.16 13.63 -8.54
N ALA A 75 2.09 13.67 -7.76
CA ALA A 75 1.36 12.49 -7.27
C ALA A 75 0.43 11.85 -8.29
N LEU A 76 -0.18 12.63 -9.20
CA LEU A 76 -1.35 12.20 -9.98
C LEU A 76 -1.32 12.58 -11.46
N ARG A 77 -0.28 13.28 -11.95
CA ARG A 77 -0.28 13.72 -13.36
C ARG A 77 -0.54 12.54 -14.30
N ASP A 78 -1.36 12.79 -15.31
CA ASP A 78 -1.82 11.83 -16.33
C ASP A 78 -2.78 10.73 -15.85
N TYR A 79 -3.17 10.71 -14.56
CA TYR A 79 -4.08 9.68 -14.04
C TYR A 79 -5.46 9.80 -14.72
N PRO A 80 -6.01 8.70 -15.25
CA PRO A 80 -7.36 8.70 -15.77
C PRO A 80 -8.34 9.04 -14.64
N ALA A 81 -9.22 10.01 -14.89
CA ALA A 81 -10.20 10.53 -13.92
C ALA A 81 -9.62 11.31 -12.72
N ARG A 82 -8.45 11.95 -12.88
CA ARG A 82 -8.03 13.04 -11.98
C ARG A 82 -9.11 14.14 -11.94
N PRO A 83 -9.45 14.72 -10.77
CA PRO A 83 -10.37 15.85 -10.68
C PRO A 83 -9.96 17.01 -11.61
N PRO A 84 -10.92 17.83 -12.08
CA PRO A 84 -10.60 19.06 -12.78
C PRO A 84 -9.70 19.96 -11.92
N GLU A 85 -8.77 20.67 -12.56
CA GLU A 85 -7.89 21.62 -11.88
C GLU A 85 -8.71 22.66 -11.10
N GLY A 86 -8.38 22.84 -9.81
CA GLY A 86 -9.03 23.80 -8.93
C GLY A 86 -10.28 23.28 -8.21
N GLU A 87 -10.61 21.98 -8.33
CA GLU A 87 -11.65 21.32 -7.55
C GLU A 87 -11.05 20.34 -6.53
N ASP A 88 -11.69 20.22 -5.37
CA ASP A 88 -11.33 19.20 -4.38
C ASP A 88 -11.79 17.82 -4.87
N SER A 89 -10.98 16.79 -4.61
CA SER A 89 -11.39 15.41 -4.84
C SER A 89 -12.47 14.99 -3.85
N ASP A 90 -13.65 14.63 -4.36
CA ASP A 90 -14.73 14.03 -3.57
C ASP A 90 -14.51 12.55 -3.25
N THR A 91 -13.55 11.90 -3.92
CA THR A 91 -13.23 10.47 -3.76
C THR A 91 -11.77 10.28 -3.39
N GLY A 92 -11.51 9.46 -2.37
CA GLY A 92 -10.16 9.07 -2.00
C GLY A 92 -9.48 8.28 -3.12
N LEU A 93 -8.26 8.66 -3.46
CA LEU A 93 -7.36 7.95 -4.36
C LEU A 93 -6.44 7.05 -3.54
N PRO A 94 -6.13 5.84 -4.01
CA PRO A 94 -5.34 4.92 -3.22
C PRO A 94 -3.88 5.37 -3.16
N VAL A 95 -3.31 5.27 -1.96
CA VAL A 95 -1.90 5.60 -1.72
C VAL A 95 -1.33 4.68 -0.64
N LEU A 96 -0.14 4.15 -0.88
CA LEU A 96 0.69 3.59 0.19
C LEU A 96 1.63 4.69 0.67
N TRP A 97 1.78 4.80 1.98
CA TRP A 97 2.73 5.72 2.61
C TRP A 97 3.50 4.96 3.69
N GLY A 98 4.76 5.34 3.88
CA GLY A 98 5.54 4.83 4.99
C GLY A 98 6.81 5.62 5.22
N LYS A 99 7.55 5.16 6.23
CA LYS A 99 8.84 5.72 6.63
C LYS A 99 9.88 4.61 6.68
N ALA A 100 10.97 4.79 5.93
CA ALA A 100 12.13 3.92 5.94
C ALA A 100 12.88 4.02 7.29
N PRO A 101 13.70 3.01 7.65
CA PRO A 101 14.50 3.01 8.86
C PRO A 101 15.40 4.25 9.06
N ASP A 102 15.94 4.82 8.00
CA ASP A 102 16.76 6.06 8.02
C ASP A 102 15.93 7.34 8.23
N GLY A 103 14.60 7.21 8.18
CA GLY A 103 13.64 8.27 8.35
C GLY A 103 13.13 8.90 7.05
N THR A 104 13.60 8.44 5.89
CA THR A 104 13.07 8.82 4.58
C THR A 104 11.59 8.44 4.49
N GLN A 105 10.74 9.39 4.10
CA GLN A 105 9.33 9.09 3.84
C GLN A 105 9.12 8.80 2.36
N TRP A 106 8.14 7.96 2.08
CA TRP A 106 7.84 7.54 0.72
C TRP A 106 6.33 7.44 0.52
N THR A 107 5.88 7.69 -0.70
CA THR A 107 4.53 7.38 -1.15
C THR A 107 4.53 6.64 -2.47
N VAL A 108 3.52 5.79 -2.62
CA VAL A 108 3.20 5.14 -3.89
C VAL A 108 1.72 5.35 -4.16
N THR A 109 1.40 6.16 -5.16
CA THR A 109 0.04 6.34 -5.65
C THR A 109 -0.16 5.45 -6.87
N TRP A 110 -1.40 5.04 -7.12
CA TRP A 110 -1.76 4.40 -8.37
C TRP A 110 -3.16 4.77 -8.80
N SER A 111 -3.39 4.78 -10.11
CA SER A 111 -4.73 4.99 -10.64
C SER A 111 -5.56 3.72 -10.48
N GLY A 112 -6.88 3.85 -10.48
CA GLY A 112 -7.74 2.72 -10.79
C GLY A 112 -7.45 2.19 -12.20
N PRO A 113 -7.83 0.94 -12.50
CA PRO A 113 -7.61 0.34 -13.81
C PRO A 113 -8.41 1.09 -14.89
N SER A 114 -7.73 1.53 -15.93
CA SER A 114 -8.31 2.12 -17.15
C SER A 114 -7.79 1.36 -18.37
N ALA A 115 -8.70 0.72 -19.11
CA ALA A 115 -8.34 -0.14 -20.25
C ALA A 115 -7.31 -1.26 -19.92
N GLY A 116 -7.33 -1.77 -18.68
CA GLY A 116 -6.44 -2.84 -18.23
C GLY A 116 -5.04 -2.38 -17.81
N MET A 117 -4.80 -1.06 -17.80
CA MET A 117 -3.57 -0.43 -17.32
C MET A 117 -3.94 0.61 -16.27
N SER A 118 -3.04 0.82 -15.33
CA SER A 118 -3.10 1.86 -14.32
C SER A 118 -1.72 2.49 -14.26
N GLN A 119 -1.65 3.71 -13.79
CA GLN A 119 -0.38 4.41 -13.65
C GLN A 119 0.01 4.36 -12.19
N CYS A 120 1.29 4.16 -11.91
CA CYS A 120 1.85 4.22 -10.56
C CYS A 120 2.82 5.39 -10.48
N ARG A 121 2.85 6.12 -9.36
CA ARG A 121 3.85 7.17 -9.12
C ARG A 121 4.50 6.95 -7.76
N VAL A 122 5.80 7.18 -7.70
CA VAL A 122 6.59 7.01 -6.47
C VAL A 122 7.23 8.34 -6.12
N LEU A 123 7.05 8.78 -4.88
CA LEU A 123 7.64 10.02 -4.38
C LEU A 123 8.42 9.75 -3.10
N LEU A 124 9.55 10.43 -2.96
CA LEU A 124 10.39 10.37 -1.77
C LEU A 124 10.49 11.74 -1.10
N SER A 125 10.59 11.74 0.23
CA SER A 125 10.85 12.93 1.01
C SER A 125 11.95 12.69 2.04
N GLY A 126 13.01 13.49 1.92
CA GLY A 126 14.02 13.64 2.96
C GLY A 126 13.54 14.62 4.05
N GLY A 127 14.17 14.56 5.24
CA GLY A 127 13.99 15.61 6.24
C GLY A 127 12.60 15.70 6.90
N GLY A 128 11.77 14.66 6.81
CA GLY A 128 10.53 14.57 7.58
C GLY A 128 9.25 14.99 6.85
N GLY A 129 9.23 15.00 5.51
CA GLY A 129 7.99 15.25 4.75
C GLY A 129 7.80 16.68 4.28
N GLU A 130 8.81 17.56 4.45
CA GLU A 130 8.71 19.00 4.10
C GLU A 130 8.63 19.24 2.58
N SER A 131 9.30 18.40 1.80
CA SER A 131 9.27 18.43 0.34
C SER A 131 9.34 17.01 -0.23
N TRP A 132 8.66 16.81 -1.34
CA TRP A 132 8.52 15.52 -2.01
C TRP A 132 9.10 15.61 -3.42
N THR A 133 9.83 14.57 -3.84
CA THR A 133 10.41 14.46 -5.18
C THR A 133 9.80 13.26 -5.87
N LEU A 134 9.26 13.47 -7.09
CA LEU A 134 8.82 12.38 -7.95
C LEU A 134 10.04 11.59 -8.44
N THR A 135 10.14 10.33 -8.02
CA THR A 135 11.25 9.46 -8.38
C THR A 135 10.84 8.41 -9.41
N ALA A 136 9.56 8.08 -9.53
CA ALA A 136 9.09 7.21 -10.61
C ALA A 136 7.75 7.65 -11.18
N SER A 137 7.65 7.67 -12.51
CA SER A 137 6.38 7.71 -13.24
C SER A 137 6.20 6.37 -13.94
N ASN A 138 5.53 5.45 -13.25
CA ASN A 138 5.20 4.09 -13.66
C ASN A 138 6.38 3.10 -13.65
N PRO A 139 6.90 2.71 -12.47
CA PRO A 139 8.03 1.78 -12.35
C PRO A 139 7.72 0.35 -12.82
N SER A 140 6.44 -0.02 -12.93
CA SER A 140 5.98 -1.31 -13.44
C SER A 140 5.18 -1.14 -14.74
N PRO A 141 5.28 -2.06 -15.73
CA PRO A 141 4.40 -2.06 -16.89
C PRO A 141 2.95 -2.46 -16.55
N VAL A 142 2.66 -2.86 -15.31
CA VAL A 142 1.36 -3.39 -14.87
C VAL A 142 1.06 -2.93 -13.44
N SER A 143 -0.21 -2.75 -13.14
CA SER A 143 -0.60 -1.48 -12.53
C SER A 143 -1.53 -1.55 -11.33
N ASP A 144 -1.73 -2.76 -10.80
CA ASP A 144 -2.32 -2.94 -9.48
C ASP A 144 -1.17 -3.06 -8.48
N VAL A 145 -0.98 -2.03 -7.65
CA VAL A 145 0.04 -2.01 -6.58
C VAL A 145 -0.44 -2.88 -5.43
N TYR A 146 0.36 -3.89 -5.07
CA TYR A 146 0.11 -4.82 -3.98
C TYR A 146 0.96 -4.53 -2.74
N GLY A 147 2.06 -3.80 -2.92
CA GLY A 147 2.89 -3.40 -1.81
C GLY A 147 3.98 -2.42 -2.22
N ALA A 148 4.55 -1.76 -1.23
CA ALA A 148 5.71 -0.91 -1.41
C ALA A 148 6.48 -0.80 -0.10
N GLY A 149 7.77 -0.48 -0.20
CA GLY A 149 8.59 -0.19 0.96
C GLY A 149 9.99 0.22 0.58
N PHE A 150 10.60 1.06 1.42
CA PHE A 150 11.95 1.58 1.22
C PHE A 150 12.84 1.24 2.41
N LEU A 151 14.07 0.82 2.11
CA LEU A 151 15.14 0.66 3.10
C LEU A 151 15.77 2.00 3.48
N ASN A 152 15.87 2.90 2.50
CA ASN A 152 16.44 4.24 2.63
C ASN A 152 16.06 5.07 1.38
N ASP A 153 16.66 6.25 1.24
CA ASP A 153 16.50 7.13 0.08
C ASP A 153 17.10 6.61 -1.24
N GLN A 154 17.83 5.50 -1.25
CA GLN A 154 18.42 4.89 -2.44
C GLN A 154 17.74 3.59 -2.87
N VAL A 155 17.31 2.77 -1.92
CA VAL A 155 16.82 1.42 -2.15
C VAL A 155 15.36 1.29 -1.73
N GLY A 156 14.51 0.93 -2.69
CA GLY A 156 13.10 0.69 -2.44
C GLY A 156 12.46 -0.24 -3.45
N PHE A 157 11.23 -0.64 -3.12
CA PHE A 157 10.51 -1.72 -3.78
C PHE A 157 9.06 -1.31 -4.03
N VAL A 158 8.53 -1.75 -5.16
CA VAL A 158 7.10 -1.72 -5.51
C VAL A 158 6.71 -3.11 -5.99
N CYS A 159 5.72 -3.71 -5.33
CA CYS A 159 5.15 -4.99 -5.70
C CYS A 159 3.88 -4.75 -6.50
N SER A 160 3.76 -5.39 -7.66
CA SER A 160 2.56 -5.36 -8.50
C SER A 160 1.93 -6.74 -8.61
N ARG A 161 0.67 -6.77 -9.03
CA ARG A 161 0.00 -8.00 -9.42
C ARG A 161 0.83 -8.77 -10.45
N HIS A 162 0.92 -10.09 -10.28
CA HIS A 162 1.59 -10.97 -11.23
C HIS A 162 1.02 -10.87 -12.65
N PHE A 163 1.91 -10.65 -13.64
CA PHE A 163 1.52 -10.69 -15.05
C PHE A 163 2.60 -11.25 -15.98
N LEU A 164 3.84 -10.76 -15.92
CA LEU A 164 4.87 -11.08 -16.93
C LEU A 164 6.03 -11.94 -16.42
N THR A 165 6.28 -11.96 -15.12
CA THR A 165 7.48 -12.58 -14.53
C THR A 165 7.24 -14.05 -14.18
N THR A 166 8.33 -14.82 -14.02
CA THR A 166 8.26 -16.23 -13.59
C THR A 166 8.04 -16.37 -12.08
N GLY A 167 8.21 -15.29 -11.32
CA GLY A 167 7.96 -15.20 -9.88
C GLY A 167 6.98 -14.07 -9.53
N PRO A 168 6.98 -13.59 -8.28
CA PRO A 168 6.21 -12.39 -7.95
C PRO A 168 6.77 -11.18 -8.70
N GLU A 169 5.90 -10.23 -9.02
CA GLU A 169 6.28 -9.05 -9.78
C GLU A 169 6.72 -7.94 -8.81
N ILE A 170 8.03 -7.84 -8.60
CA ILE A 170 8.65 -6.86 -7.71
C ILE A 170 9.60 -6.00 -8.54
N PHE A 171 9.43 -4.69 -8.47
CA PHE A 171 10.36 -3.72 -9.03
C PHE A 171 11.13 -3.07 -7.90
N TRP A 172 12.41 -2.83 -8.15
CA TRP A 172 13.26 -2.14 -7.20
C TRP A 172 14.12 -1.08 -7.85
N THR A 173 14.51 -0.12 -7.04
CA THR A 173 15.53 0.88 -7.34
C THR A 173 16.71 0.70 -6.39
N ARG A 174 17.89 1.11 -6.85
CA ARG A 174 19.13 1.19 -6.05
C ARG A 174 19.82 2.56 -6.17
N ASP A 175 19.16 3.51 -6.82
CA ASP A 175 19.66 4.84 -7.16
C ASP A 175 18.62 5.93 -6.82
N GLY A 176 17.81 5.69 -5.80
CA GLY A 176 16.81 6.65 -5.32
C GLY A 176 15.64 6.87 -6.27
N GLY A 177 15.45 5.92 -7.18
CA GLY A 177 14.37 5.88 -8.16
C GLY A 177 14.74 6.45 -9.52
N GLU A 178 15.98 6.91 -9.76
CA GLU A 178 16.42 7.30 -11.10
C GLU A 178 16.21 6.18 -12.13
N SER A 179 16.39 4.93 -11.70
CA SER A 179 16.01 3.75 -12.47
C SER A 179 15.30 2.70 -11.62
N TRP A 180 14.39 1.98 -12.27
CA TRP A 180 13.65 0.86 -11.71
C TRP A 180 13.82 -0.36 -12.61
N SER A 181 13.99 -1.52 -12.00
CA SER A 181 14.15 -2.79 -12.72
C SER A 181 13.39 -3.90 -12.01
N PRO A 182 13.03 -5.00 -12.71
CA PRO A 182 12.54 -6.20 -12.05
C PRO A 182 13.58 -6.75 -11.06
N LEU A 183 13.12 -7.20 -9.90
CA LEU A 183 13.92 -7.98 -8.96
C LEU A 183 13.84 -9.46 -9.36
N GLU A 184 14.95 -9.99 -9.85
CA GLU A 184 15.06 -11.41 -10.19
C GLU A 184 15.24 -12.24 -8.93
N LEU A 185 14.30 -13.15 -8.66
CA LEU A 185 14.32 -14.04 -7.51
C LEU A 185 14.59 -15.49 -7.92
N PRO A 186 15.39 -16.26 -7.14
CA PRO A 186 15.60 -17.68 -7.36
C PRO A 186 14.36 -18.46 -6.90
N VAL A 187 13.30 -18.49 -7.73
CA VAL A 187 12.04 -19.18 -7.41
C VAL A 187 12.27 -20.69 -7.26
N PRO A 188 11.94 -21.29 -6.10
CA PRO A 188 12.01 -22.74 -5.86
C PRO A 188 11.26 -23.55 -6.93
N GLU A 189 11.79 -24.73 -7.28
CA GLU A 189 11.24 -25.60 -8.33
C GLU A 189 9.78 -25.94 -8.06
N GLU A 190 9.41 -26.18 -6.80
CA GLU A 190 8.04 -26.49 -6.39
C GLU A 190 7.03 -25.36 -6.61
N TYR A 191 7.49 -24.13 -6.86
CA TYR A 191 6.64 -22.97 -7.10
C TYR A 191 6.67 -22.51 -8.56
N GLN A 192 7.54 -23.09 -9.39
CA GLN A 192 7.67 -22.66 -10.78
C GLN A 192 6.36 -22.84 -11.56
N GLY A 193 5.92 -21.78 -12.23
CA GLY A 193 4.68 -21.76 -13.00
C GLY A 193 3.43 -21.37 -12.19
N SER A 194 3.54 -21.26 -10.86
CA SER A 194 2.45 -20.73 -10.03
C SER A 194 2.31 -19.22 -10.16
N VAL A 195 1.08 -18.72 -9.98
CA VAL A 195 0.83 -17.28 -9.83
C VAL A 195 1.25 -16.86 -8.43
N MET A 196 2.11 -15.84 -8.34
CA MET A 196 2.68 -15.36 -7.08
C MET A 196 2.47 -13.86 -6.90
N ASP A 197 1.87 -13.44 -5.80
CA ASP A 197 1.71 -12.03 -5.48
C ASP A 197 2.57 -11.67 -4.27
N ALA A 198 3.46 -10.68 -4.42
CA ALA A 198 4.22 -10.13 -3.31
C ALA A 198 3.50 -8.92 -2.69
N TYR A 199 3.60 -8.79 -1.38
CA TYR A 199 3.02 -7.70 -0.60
C TYR A 199 4.11 -6.78 -0.04
N SER A 200 3.71 -5.78 0.74
CA SER A 200 4.64 -4.77 1.26
C SER A 200 5.76 -5.42 2.07
N PRO A 201 7.05 -5.16 1.73
CA PRO A 201 8.15 -5.74 2.46
C PRO A 201 8.20 -5.27 3.91
N ARG A 202 8.71 -6.13 4.77
CA ARG A 202 9.10 -5.79 6.14
C ARG A 202 10.61 -5.62 6.20
N PHE A 203 11.03 -4.63 6.98
CA PHE A 203 12.44 -4.32 7.22
C PHE A 203 12.71 -4.46 8.72
N GLN A 204 13.48 -5.48 9.09
CA GLN A 204 13.80 -5.75 10.48
C GLN A 204 15.21 -6.33 10.59
N ASP A 205 16.02 -5.80 11.52
CA ASP A 205 17.36 -6.32 11.82
C ASP A 205 18.30 -6.48 10.59
N GLY A 206 18.12 -5.63 9.57
CA GLY A 206 18.89 -5.68 8.32
C GLY A 206 18.38 -6.70 7.29
N GLU A 207 17.30 -7.42 7.59
CA GLU A 207 16.60 -8.30 6.67
C GLU A 207 15.47 -7.55 5.93
N VAL A 208 15.39 -7.75 4.62
CA VAL A 208 14.19 -7.49 3.82
C VAL A 208 13.40 -8.79 3.75
N ARG A 209 12.11 -8.74 4.06
CA ARG A 209 11.19 -9.87 4.00
C ARG A 209 9.95 -9.51 3.19
N PHE A 210 9.75 -10.19 2.07
CA PHE A 210 8.50 -10.12 1.30
C PHE A 210 7.55 -11.23 1.75
N PRO A 211 6.32 -10.90 2.17
CA PRO A 211 5.21 -11.85 2.16
C PRO A 211 4.84 -12.13 0.70
N VAL A 212 4.79 -13.41 0.32
CA VAL A 212 4.42 -13.87 -1.03
C VAL A 212 3.30 -14.90 -0.94
N LEU A 213 2.17 -14.58 -1.56
CA LEU A 213 1.06 -15.51 -1.73
C LEU A 213 1.26 -16.30 -3.01
N ILE A 214 1.36 -17.62 -2.89
CA ILE A 214 1.36 -18.54 -4.02
C ILE A 214 -0.06 -19.08 -4.17
N ARG A 215 -0.68 -18.79 -5.31
CA ARG A 215 -2.06 -19.21 -5.57
C ARG A 215 -2.10 -20.69 -5.93
N GLY A 216 -2.93 -21.46 -5.23
CA GLY A 216 -3.18 -22.86 -5.57
C GLY A 216 -3.96 -22.99 -6.88
N GLU A 217 -3.71 -24.07 -7.63
CA GLU A 217 -4.51 -24.38 -8.82
C GLU A 217 -5.83 -25.04 -8.44
N THR A 218 -6.96 -24.44 -8.86
CA THR A 218 -8.36 -24.95 -8.86
C THR A 218 -8.90 -25.60 -7.55
N SER A 219 -8.22 -26.60 -7.01
CA SER A 219 -8.49 -27.36 -5.79
C SER A 219 -7.38 -27.32 -4.74
N GLU A 220 -6.20 -26.78 -5.06
CA GLU A 220 -5.09 -26.64 -4.12
C GLU A 220 -5.27 -25.38 -3.25
N GLU A 221 -4.87 -25.48 -1.98
CA GLU A 221 -4.88 -24.35 -1.07
C GLU A 221 -3.78 -23.35 -1.44
N ASN A 222 -4.02 -22.07 -1.17
CA ASN A 222 -2.98 -21.06 -1.28
C ASN A 222 -1.85 -21.34 -0.29
N ARG A 223 -0.60 -21.07 -0.70
CA ARG A 223 0.56 -21.14 0.18
C ARG A 223 1.03 -19.74 0.51
N TYR A 224 1.29 -19.51 1.79
CA TYR A 224 1.82 -18.27 2.34
C TYR A 224 3.29 -18.51 2.62
N VAL A 225 4.16 -17.77 1.95
CA VAL A 225 5.60 -17.93 2.08
C VAL A 225 6.26 -16.57 2.27
N PHE A 226 7.49 -16.59 2.78
CA PHE A 226 8.35 -15.44 2.85
C PHE A 226 9.53 -15.61 1.90
N CYS A 227 9.90 -14.52 1.22
CA CYS A 227 11.15 -14.38 0.50
C CYS A 227 12.02 -13.34 1.22
N THR A 228 13.20 -13.74 1.70
CA THR A 228 14.05 -12.91 2.56
C THR A 228 15.45 -12.70 1.99
N SER A 229 16.06 -11.58 2.32
CA SER A 229 17.47 -11.30 2.03
C SER A 229 18.07 -10.34 3.05
N THR A 230 19.36 -10.48 3.32
CA THR A 230 20.15 -9.56 4.19
C THR A 230 21.20 -8.74 3.42
N ASP A 231 21.42 -9.06 2.15
CA ASP A 231 22.41 -8.41 1.28
C ASP A 231 21.82 -7.94 -0.06
N LEU A 232 20.54 -8.25 -0.32
CA LEU A 232 19.80 -7.97 -1.55
C LEU A 232 20.33 -8.71 -2.80
N GLU A 233 21.29 -9.61 -2.63
CA GLU A 233 21.89 -10.41 -3.70
C GLU A 233 21.46 -11.88 -3.59
N HIS A 234 21.39 -12.39 -2.36
CA HIS A 234 21.00 -13.76 -2.06
C HIS A 234 19.64 -13.78 -1.39
N TRP A 235 18.70 -14.53 -1.97
CA TRP A 235 17.32 -14.61 -1.51
C TRP A 235 16.97 -16.04 -1.08
N THR A 236 16.32 -16.15 0.06
CA THR A 236 15.87 -17.43 0.64
C THR A 236 14.36 -17.46 0.77
N TRP A 237 13.77 -18.65 0.57
CA TRP A 237 12.32 -18.87 0.66
C TRP A 237 12.01 -19.76 1.86
N SER A 238 10.96 -19.43 2.61
CA SER A 238 10.47 -20.22 3.74
C SER A 238 8.95 -20.14 3.84
N GLU A 239 8.30 -21.15 4.40
CA GLU A 239 6.86 -21.06 4.71
C GLU A 239 6.61 -20.04 5.84
N SER A 240 5.41 -19.46 5.87
CA SER A 240 4.99 -18.51 6.90
C SER A 240 4.79 -19.17 8.26
#